data_AF-A0A6V7M1V5-F1
#
_entry.id   AF-A0A6V7M1V5-F1
#
_cell.length_a   1.000
_cell.length_b   1.000
_cell.length_c   1.000
_cell.angle_alpha   90.00
_cell.angle_beta   90.00
_cell.angle_gamma   90.00
#
_symmetry.space_group_name_H-M   'P 1'
#
loop_
_entity.id
_entity.type
_entity.pdbx_description
1 polymer ?
#
loop_
_entity_poly.entity_id
_entity_poly.type
_entity_poly.pdbx_seq_one_letter_code
_entity_poly.pdbx_strand_id
1 'polypeptide(L)'
;FIATAKGLVAGELSLKLETGDMIDCRIPGGVLIPQITTNVLSIESGVSSIIVIEKDAVFQKLLDENCPERLNCLLVTGKGYPDVSTRSFVKMLTESLKIPAYILVDADPYGIDIMLVY
;
A
#
# COMPACT_ATOMS: atom_id res chain seq x y z
N PHE A 1 11.97 -19.41 -2.05
CA PHE A 1 11.25 -19.00 -0.84
C PHE A 1 10.07 -18.15 -1.25
N ILE A 2 8.84 -18.60 -1.03
CA ILE A 2 7.65 -17.76 -1.21
C ILE A 2 7.48 -17.01 0.11
N ALA A 3 7.81 -15.72 0.13
CA ALA A 3 7.66 -14.89 1.31
C ALA A 3 6.17 -14.63 1.54
N THR A 4 5.64 -15.00 2.71
CA THR A 4 4.26 -14.70 3.10
C THR A 4 4.02 -13.20 3.02
N ALA A 5 2.94 -12.78 2.35
CA ALA A 5 2.56 -11.38 2.28
C ALA A 5 2.10 -10.90 3.66
N LYS A 6 2.65 -9.77 4.13
CA LYS A 6 2.32 -9.15 5.42
C LYS A 6 1.90 -7.68 5.30
N GLY A 7 2.11 -7.06 4.14
CA GLY A 7 1.76 -5.67 3.92
C GLY A 7 0.25 -5.44 3.89
N LEU A 8 -0.16 -4.24 4.26
CA LEU A 8 -1.57 -3.80 4.21
C LEU A 8 -1.71 -2.58 3.31
N VAL A 9 -2.87 -2.46 2.66
CA VAL A 9 -3.29 -1.30 1.87
C VAL A 9 -4.69 -0.87 2.28
N ALA A 10 -4.94 0.43 2.32
CA ALA A 10 -6.25 0.99 2.66
C ALA A 10 -6.46 2.33 1.96
N GLY A 11 -7.67 2.52 1.42
CA GLY A 11 -8.07 3.76 0.75
C GLY A 11 -8.91 3.48 -0.49
N GLU A 12 -9.18 4.53 -1.27
CA GLU A 12 -10.03 4.44 -2.44
C GLU A 12 -9.31 3.75 -3.62
N LEU A 13 -9.25 2.42 -3.59
CA LEU A 13 -8.61 1.60 -4.62
C LEU A 13 -9.41 0.33 -4.87
N SER A 14 -9.66 0.04 -6.14
CA SER A 14 -10.28 -1.21 -6.59
C SER A 14 -9.41 -1.85 -7.66
N LEU A 15 -9.06 -3.12 -7.45
CA LEU A 15 -8.20 -3.89 -8.34
C LEU A 15 -9.00 -5.03 -8.94
N LYS A 16 -8.90 -5.19 -10.27
CA LYS A 16 -9.50 -6.33 -10.98
C LYS A 16 -8.40 -7.27 -11.44
N LEU A 17 -8.42 -8.50 -10.97
CA LEU A 17 -7.45 -9.54 -11.37
C LEU A 17 -7.94 -10.27 -12.62
N GLU A 18 -7.01 -10.85 -13.39
CA GLU A 18 -7.35 -11.73 -14.53
C GLU A 18 -8.18 -12.95 -14.13
N THR A 19 -8.09 -13.40 -12.87
CA THR A 19 -8.92 -14.49 -12.32
C THR A 19 -10.40 -14.14 -12.24
N GLY A 20 -10.76 -12.86 -12.42
CA GLY A 20 -12.12 -12.34 -12.23
C GLY A 20 -12.38 -11.82 -10.82
N ASP A 21 -11.43 -11.99 -9.90
CA ASP A 21 -11.54 -11.47 -8.54
C ASP A 21 -11.40 -9.95 -8.51
N MET A 22 -12.22 -9.31 -7.67
CA MET A 22 -12.16 -7.88 -7.41
C MET A 22 -11.73 -7.65 -5.97
N ILE A 23 -10.64 -6.90 -5.79
CA ILE A 23 -10.14 -6.53 -4.48
C ILE A 23 -10.50 -5.08 -4.24
N ASP A 24 -11.39 -4.85 -3.28
CA ASP A 24 -11.73 -3.51 -2.80
C ASP A 24 -10.90 -3.19 -1.54
N CYS A 25 -10.16 -2.08 -1.57
CA CYS A 25 -9.30 -1.63 -0.47
C CYS A 25 -9.99 -0.61 0.44
N ARG A 26 -11.28 -0.33 0.26
CA ARG A 26 -12.09 0.59 1.09
C ARG A 26 -12.54 -0.03 2.42
N ILE A 27 -11.91 -1.11 2.86
CA ILE A 27 -12.33 -1.89 4.03
C ILE A 27 -11.71 -1.30 5.31
N PRO A 28 -12.49 -1.14 6.40
CA PRO A 28 -11.96 -0.72 7.70
C PRO A 28 -10.86 -1.67 8.20
N GLY A 29 -9.70 -1.13 8.60
CA GLY A 29 -8.55 -1.91 9.09
C GLY A 29 -7.51 -2.29 8.04
N GLY A 30 -7.81 -2.06 6.75
CA GLY A 30 -6.93 -2.33 5.62
C GLY A 30 -6.95 -3.77 5.14
N VAL A 31 -6.58 -3.95 3.87
CA VAL A 31 -6.59 -5.21 3.14
C VAL A 31 -5.17 -5.72 2.98
N LEU A 32 -4.99 -7.04 3.14
CA LEU A 32 -3.70 -7.66 2.92
C LEU A 32 -3.30 -7.53 1.45
N ILE A 33 -2.08 -7.04 1.21
CA ILE A 33 -1.57 -6.86 -0.14
C ILE A 33 -1.44 -8.24 -0.78
N PRO A 34 -2.16 -8.50 -1.89
CA PRO A 34 -2.10 -9.79 -2.56
C PRO A 34 -0.68 -10.00 -3.08
N GLN A 35 -0.24 -11.25 -3.10
CA GLN A 35 0.93 -11.60 -3.90
C GLN A 35 0.53 -11.42 -5.36
N ILE A 36 1.03 -10.36 -6.00
CA ILE A 36 0.76 -10.09 -7.41
C ILE A 36 1.60 -11.06 -8.24
N THR A 37 1.19 -12.31 -8.28
CA THR A 37 1.68 -13.33 -9.21
C THR A 37 0.87 -13.35 -10.50
N THR A 38 -0.34 -12.78 -10.46
CA THR A 38 -1.27 -12.68 -11.59
C THR A 38 -1.31 -11.25 -12.12
N ASN A 39 -1.48 -11.08 -13.43
CA ASN A 39 -1.64 -9.77 -14.04
C ASN A 39 -2.90 -9.08 -13.51
N VAL A 40 -2.76 -7.79 -13.18
CA VAL A 40 -3.88 -6.90 -12.85
C VAL A 40 -4.46 -6.38 -14.16
N LEU A 41 -5.76 -6.60 -14.40
CA LEU A 41 -6.47 -6.16 -15.61
C LEU A 41 -6.75 -4.66 -15.59
N SER A 42 -7.23 -4.16 -14.45
CA SER A 42 -7.55 -2.75 -14.28
C SER A 42 -7.35 -2.31 -12.83
N ILE A 43 -6.95 -1.06 -12.69
CA ILE A 43 -6.75 -0.36 -11.43
C ILE A 43 -7.64 0.88 -11.50
N GLU A 44 -8.59 0.97 -10.58
CA GLU A 44 -9.49 2.11 -10.46
C GLU A 44 -9.25 2.77 -9.11
N SER A 45 -8.90 4.06 -9.13
CA SER A 45 -8.63 4.83 -7.92
C SER A 45 -8.89 6.31 -8.15
N GLY A 46 -9.52 6.97 -7.17
CA GLY A 46 -9.72 8.42 -7.13
C GLY A 46 -8.63 9.18 -6.34
N VAL A 47 -7.63 8.46 -5.81
CA VAL A 47 -6.63 9.03 -4.91
C VAL A 47 -5.60 9.90 -5.63
N SER A 48 -5.14 10.93 -4.94
CA SER A 48 -4.16 11.90 -5.44
C SER A 48 -2.72 11.57 -5.08
N SER A 49 -2.51 10.69 -4.10
CA SER A 49 -1.18 10.33 -3.61
C SER A 49 -1.18 8.95 -2.92
N ILE A 50 0.01 8.36 -2.84
CA ILE A 50 0.26 7.12 -2.08
C ILE A 50 1.14 7.50 -0.88
N ILE A 51 0.77 7.05 0.32
CA ILE A 51 1.53 7.27 1.56
C ILE A 51 1.89 5.92 2.14
N VAL A 52 3.18 5.60 2.08
CA VAL A 52 3.76 4.41 2.68
C VAL A 52 4.13 4.72 4.12
N ILE A 53 3.70 3.88 5.06
CA ILE A 53 3.93 4.04 6.48
C ILE A 53 4.72 2.83 6.98
N GLU A 54 5.86 3.09 7.61
CA GLU A 54 6.70 2.04 8.16
C GLU A 54 5.96 1.20 9.22
N LYS A 55 5.38 1.88 10.21
CA LYS A 55 4.87 1.26 11.45
C LYS A 55 3.37 1.01 11.39
N ASP A 56 2.96 -0.25 11.59
CA ASP A 56 1.55 -0.69 11.56
C ASP A 56 0.67 0.09 12.56
N ALA A 57 1.19 0.39 13.75
CA ALA A 57 0.45 1.18 14.75
C ALA A 57 0.10 2.59 14.27
N VAL A 58 1.00 3.23 13.48
CA VAL A 58 0.74 4.54 12.90
C VAL A 58 -0.27 4.42 11.75
N PHE A 59 -0.14 3.38 10.93
CA PHE A 59 -1.09 3.08 9.86
C PHE A 59 -2.52 2.89 10.40
N GLN A 60 -2.70 2.05 11.41
CA GLN A 60 -4.01 1.82 12.04
C GLN A 60 -4.58 3.10 12.64
N LYS A 61 -3.75 3.91 13.32
CA LYS A 61 -4.19 5.20 13.87
C LYS A 61 -4.67 6.17 12.79
N LEU A 62 -3.98 6.28 11.65
CA LEU A 62 -4.41 7.15 10.55
C LEU A 62 -5.70 6.64 9.87
N LEU A 63 -5.92 5.32 9.87
CA LEU A 63 -7.20 4.76 9.43
C LEU A 63 -8.34 5.13 10.37
N ASP A 64 -8.13 5.00 11.68
CA ASP A 64 -9.13 5.38 12.69
C ASP A 64 -9.50 6.88 12.61
N GLU A 65 -8.56 7.73 12.18
CA GLU A 65 -8.77 9.16 11.96
C GLU A 65 -9.37 9.51 10.58
N ASN A 66 -9.71 8.51 9.76
CA ASN A 66 -10.19 8.65 8.38
C ASN A 66 -9.27 9.52 7.49
N CYS A 67 -7.95 9.42 7.70
CA CYS A 67 -6.97 10.13 6.88
C CYS A 67 -7.01 9.79 5.39
N PRO A 68 -7.19 8.53 4.93
CA PRO A 68 -7.23 8.21 3.50
C PRO A 68 -8.28 9.04 2.75
N GLU A 69 -9.48 9.17 3.31
CA GLU A 69 -10.57 9.96 2.72
C GLU A 69 -10.27 11.46 2.80
N ARG A 70 -9.81 11.95 3.94
CA ARG A 70 -9.53 13.38 4.17
C ARG A 70 -8.41 13.94 3.31
N LEU A 71 -7.35 13.16 3.12
CA LEU A 71 -6.18 13.55 2.32
C LEU A 71 -6.28 13.09 0.86
N ASN A 72 -7.37 12.40 0.51
CA ASN A 72 -7.53 11.73 -0.77
C ASN A 72 -6.28 10.93 -1.16
N CYS A 73 -5.87 10.01 -0.29
CA CYS A 73 -4.63 9.26 -0.42
C CYS A 73 -4.83 7.75 -0.18
N LEU A 74 -3.92 6.96 -0.73
CA LEU A 74 -3.83 5.53 -0.47
C LEU A 74 -2.78 5.28 0.62
N LEU A 75 -3.18 4.67 1.72
CA LEU A 75 -2.25 4.26 2.76
C LEU A 75 -1.73 2.85 2.47
N VAL A 76 -0.42 2.66 2.62
CA VAL A 76 0.25 1.37 2.48
C VAL A 76 1.18 1.16 3.66
N THR A 77 1.29 -0.06 4.20
CA THR A 77 2.33 -0.38 5.19
C THR A 77 2.96 -1.73 4.92
N GLY A 78 4.29 -1.81 5.09
CA GLY A 78 5.07 -3.05 5.07
C GLY A 78 5.24 -3.69 6.45
N LYS A 79 4.73 -3.06 7.52
CA LYS A 79 4.97 -3.42 8.93
C LYS A 79 6.48 -3.56 9.23
N GLY A 80 7.20 -2.45 9.12
CA GLY A 80 8.67 -2.37 9.11
C GLY A 80 9.22 -2.58 7.71
N TYR A 81 10.25 -3.43 7.58
CA TYR A 81 10.82 -3.79 6.28
C TYR A 81 9.77 -4.38 5.34
N PRO A 82 9.60 -3.83 4.12
CA PRO A 82 8.62 -4.35 3.18
C PRO A 82 9.00 -5.75 2.68
N ASP A 83 7.99 -6.56 2.41
CA ASP A 83 8.17 -7.80 1.65
C ASP A 83 8.18 -7.53 0.13
N VAL A 84 8.50 -8.55 -0.65
CA VAL A 84 8.57 -8.45 -2.12
C VAL A 84 7.22 -8.01 -2.70
N SER A 85 6.12 -8.54 -2.17
CA SER A 85 4.76 -8.23 -2.65
C SER A 85 4.41 -6.75 -2.44
N THR A 86 4.73 -6.19 -1.27
CA THR A 86 4.48 -4.78 -0.94
C THR A 86 5.27 -3.86 -1.86
N ARG A 87 6.54 -4.17 -2.14
CA ARG A 87 7.36 -3.38 -3.07
C ARG A 87 6.82 -3.43 -4.49
N SER A 88 6.53 -4.64 -4.99
CA SER A 88 5.95 -4.82 -6.33
C SER A 88 4.61 -4.10 -6.46
N PHE A 89 3.81 -4.12 -5.40
CA PHE A 89 2.52 -3.43 -5.35
C PHE A 89 2.66 -1.92 -5.42
N VAL A 90 3.52 -1.32 -4.59
CA VAL A 90 3.77 0.13 -4.62
C VAL A 90 4.31 0.56 -5.99
N LYS A 91 5.26 -0.19 -6.55
CA LYS A 91 5.80 0.06 -7.90
C LYS A 91 4.72 -0.01 -8.98
N MET A 92 3.88 -1.04 -8.95
CA MET A 92 2.77 -1.19 -9.90
C MET A 92 1.81 -0.01 -9.83
N LEU A 93 1.46 0.43 -8.61
CA LEU A 93 0.56 1.56 -8.42
C LEU A 93 1.16 2.87 -8.91
N THR A 94 2.43 3.15 -8.62
CA THR A 94 3.09 4.39 -9.08
C THR A 94 3.23 4.41 -10.60
N GLU A 95 3.55 3.28 -11.23
CA GLU A 95 3.63 3.16 -12.69
C GLU A 95 2.26 3.31 -13.38
N SER A 96 1.21 2.75 -12.78
CA SER A 96 -0.14 2.71 -13.37
C SER A 96 -0.93 4.00 -13.14
N LEU A 97 -0.94 4.51 -11.90
CA LEU A 97 -1.69 5.70 -11.51
C LEU A 97 -0.93 7.00 -11.80
N LYS A 98 0.41 6.94 -11.91
CA LYS A 98 1.29 8.11 -12.14
C LYS A 98 1.10 9.24 -11.13
N ILE A 99 0.78 8.87 -9.88
CA ILE A 99 0.62 9.79 -8.74
C ILE A 99 1.86 9.75 -7.84
N PRO A 100 2.13 10.83 -7.08
CA PRO A 100 3.26 10.86 -6.16
C PRO A 100 3.11 9.82 -5.05
N ALA A 101 4.24 9.16 -4.73
CA ALA A 101 4.37 8.31 -3.56
C ALA A 101 5.27 8.98 -2.52
N TYR A 102 4.81 9.00 -1.29
CA TYR A 102 5.51 9.49 -0.11
C TYR A 102 5.73 8.35 0.87
N ILE A 103 6.74 8.47 1.71
CA ILE A 103 7.02 7.49 2.76
C ILE A 103 7.30 8.19 4.08
N LEU A 104 6.69 7.66 5.14
CA LEU A 104 6.82 8.12 6.51
C LEU A 104 7.53 7.04 7.32
N VAL A 105 8.76 7.35 7.74
CA VAL A 105 9.65 6.48 8.52
C VAL A 105 10.13 7.21 9.77
N ASP A 106 10.62 6.45 10.76
CA ASP A 106 11.29 7.03 11.92
C ASP A 106 12.57 7.78 11.50
N ALA A 107 12.90 8.87 12.20
CA ALA A 107 14.05 9.73 11.89
C ALA A 107 15.38 9.15 12.41
N ASP A 108 15.68 7.91 12.03
CA ASP A 108 16.88 7.19 12.42
C ASP A 108 17.47 6.38 11.23
N PRO A 109 18.69 5.83 11.36
CA PRO A 109 19.31 5.06 10.28
C PRO A 109 18.49 3.85 9.83
N TYR A 110 17.67 3.23 10.70
CA TYR A 110 16.84 2.08 10.33
C TYR A 110 15.64 2.53 9.48
N GLY A 111 15.01 3.65 9.81
CA GLY A 111 13.94 4.23 9.00
C GLY A 111 14.42 4.59 7.59
N ILE A 112 15.63 5.17 7.48
CA ILE A 112 16.26 5.45 6.17
C ILE A 112 16.56 4.15 5.42
N ASP A 113 17.09 3.13 6.09
CA ASP A 113 17.36 1.83 5.46
C ASP A 113 16.08 1.19 4.91
N ILE A 114 14.97 1.21 5.68
CA ILE A 114 13.67 0.74 5.21
C ILE A 114 13.20 1.54 3.99
N MET A 115 13.37 2.87 4.01
CA MET A 115 13.00 3.73 2.88
C MET A 115 13.75 3.35 1.60
N LEU A 116 15.05 3.06 1.68
CA LEU A 116 15.89 2.70 0.53
C LEU A 116 15.54 1.33 -0.08
N VAL A 117 14.73 0.52 0.60
CA VAL A 117 14.32 -0.80 0.11
C VAL A 117 13.09 -0.72 -0.81
N TYR A 118 12.28 0.35 -0.73
CA TYR A 118 11.12 0.58 -1.60
C TYR A 118 11.54 1.07 -2.99
#